data_AF-A0A7R9DEX8-F1
#
_entry.id   AF-A0A7R9DEX8-F1
#
_cell.length_a   1.000
_cell.length_b   1.000
_cell.length_c   1.000
_cell.angle_alpha   90.00
_cell.angle_beta   90.00
_cell.angle_gamma   90.00
#
_symmetry.space_group_name_H-M   'P 1'
#
loop_
_entity.id
_entity.type
_entity.pdbx_description
1 polymer ?
#
loop_
_entity_poly.entity_id
_entity_poly.type
_entity_poly.pdbx_seq_one_letter_code
_entity_poly.pdbx_strand_id
1 'polypeptide(L)'
;METGEALDEVTSEVKNWLTSLGSKASTVSQILEENSEKVMAAIQQGIDRANTKAISNAQKVQKYAILPKDFSIPSGELGPTLKLKRRFIAAKYNDIIESFYQST
;
A
#
# COMPACT_ATOMS: atom_id res chain seq x y z
N MET A 1 -15.75 -13.59 -12.60
CA MET A 1 -16.47 -12.58 -11.79
C MET A 1 -15.43 -11.90 -10.96
N GLU A 2 -15.23 -10.60 -11.12
CA GLU A 2 -14.38 -9.83 -10.20
C GLU A 2 -15.10 -9.81 -8.84
N THR A 3 -14.73 -10.71 -7.93
CA THR A 3 -15.44 -10.94 -6.67
C THR A 3 -15.37 -9.76 -5.70
N GLY A 4 -14.53 -8.76 -6.00
CA GLY A 4 -14.30 -7.59 -5.15
C GLY A 4 -13.66 -7.97 -3.80
N GLU A 5 -13.13 -9.19 -3.71
CA GLU A 5 -12.46 -9.74 -2.53
C GLU A 5 -11.02 -9.24 -2.43
N ALA A 6 -10.53 -9.14 -1.20
CA ALA A 6 -9.13 -8.80 -0.96
C ALA A 6 -8.24 -9.98 -1.36
N LEU A 7 -7.30 -9.72 -2.26
CA LEU A 7 -6.29 -10.69 -2.67
C LEU A 7 -4.98 -10.38 -1.94
N ASP A 8 -4.23 -11.43 -1.62
CA ASP A 8 -2.83 -11.33 -1.15
C ASP A 8 -1.84 -11.61 -2.28
N GLU A 9 -2.28 -12.30 -3.34
CA GLU A 9 -1.47 -12.55 -4.51
C GLU A 9 -1.31 -11.30 -5.37
N VAL A 10 -0.06 -10.95 -5.68
CA VAL A 10 0.23 -9.82 -6.55
C VAL A 10 0.01 -10.18 -8.02
N THR A 11 -0.32 -9.19 -8.84
CA THR A 11 -0.55 -9.39 -10.27
C THR A 11 0.74 -9.75 -11.02
N SER A 12 0.61 -10.28 -12.23
CA SER A 12 1.74 -10.68 -13.08
C SER A 12 2.71 -9.52 -13.37
N GLU A 13 2.18 -8.31 -13.53
CA GLU A 13 2.96 -7.08 -13.72
C GLU A 13 3.83 -6.78 -12.51
N VAL A 14 3.26 -6.91 -11.30
CA VAL A 14 3.99 -6.69 -10.04
C VAL A 14 5.05 -7.77 -9.85
N LYS A 15 4.76 -9.04 -10.16
CA LYS A 15 5.75 -10.14 -10.11
C LYS A 15 6.95 -9.87 -11.03
N ASN A 16 6.70 -9.41 -12.24
CA ASN A 16 7.75 -9.03 -13.19
C ASN A 16 8.59 -7.85 -12.67
N TRP A 17 7.92 -6.85 -12.10
CA TRP A 17 8.61 -5.70 -11.50
C TRP A 17 9.46 -6.10 -10.29
N LEU A 18 8.94 -6.92 -9.37
CA LEU A 18 9.69 -7.45 -8.23
C LEU A 18 10.92 -8.26 -8.67
N THR A 19 10.75 -9.09 -9.69
CA THR A 19 11.86 -9.87 -10.28
C THR A 19 12.96 -8.95 -10.83
N SER A 20 12.58 -7.84 -11.48
CA SER A 20 13.56 -6.86 -11.98
C SER A 20 14.34 -6.14 -10.86
N LEU A 21 13.74 -6.04 -9.67
CA LEU A 21 14.39 -5.54 -8.45
C LEU A 21 15.18 -6.63 -7.70
N GLY A 22 15.03 -7.90 -8.10
CA GLY A 22 15.70 -9.05 -7.52
C GLY A 22 14.95 -9.72 -6.35
N SER A 23 13.68 -9.39 -6.11
CA SER A 23 12.81 -10.13 -5.18
C SER A 23 12.01 -11.20 -5.93
N LYS A 24 11.77 -12.33 -5.28
CA LYS A 24 10.95 -13.45 -5.80
C LYS A 24 9.56 -13.50 -5.15
N ALA A 25 9.18 -12.48 -4.39
CA ALA A 25 7.91 -12.44 -3.69
C ALA A 25 6.73 -12.52 -4.68
N SER A 26 5.75 -13.35 -4.36
CA SER A 26 4.52 -13.56 -5.13
C SER A 26 3.27 -13.09 -4.41
N THR A 27 3.39 -12.73 -3.13
CA THR A 27 2.32 -12.22 -2.26
C THR A 27 2.75 -10.95 -1.55
N VAL A 28 1.78 -10.13 -1.12
CA VAL A 28 2.05 -8.90 -0.35
C VAL A 28 2.66 -9.26 1.02
N SER A 29 2.16 -10.33 1.63
CA SER A 29 2.71 -10.87 2.88
C SER A 29 4.22 -11.17 2.78
N GLN A 30 4.65 -11.83 1.69
CA GLN A 30 6.08 -12.09 1.46
C GLN A 30 6.91 -10.82 1.29
N ILE A 31 6.37 -9.79 0.63
CA ILE A 31 7.06 -8.50 0.47
C ILE A 31 7.28 -7.84 1.84
N LEU A 32 6.27 -7.91 2.71
CA LEU A 32 6.34 -7.38 4.07
C LEU A 32 7.32 -8.15 4.95
N GLU A 33 7.35 -9.48 4.84
CA GLU A 33 8.28 -10.34 5.59
C GLU A 33 9.73 -10.20 5.11
N GLU A 34 9.96 -10.20 3.79
CA GLU A 34 11.30 -10.04 3.22
C GLU A 34 11.87 -8.66 3.52
N ASN A 35 11.01 -7.66 3.74
CA ASN A 35 11.34 -6.25 3.94
C ASN A 35 12.46 -5.79 2.99
N SER A 36 12.35 -6.21 1.72
CA SER A 36 13.44 -6.07 0.76
C SER A 36 13.78 -4.60 0.56
N GLU A 37 14.98 -4.20 0.98
CA GLU A 37 15.43 -2.80 0.91
C GLU A 37 15.31 -2.22 -0.51
N LYS A 38 15.53 -3.06 -1.54
CA LYS A 38 15.40 -2.66 -2.95
C LYS A 38 13.97 -2.36 -3.34
N VAL A 39 13.01 -3.17 -2.88
CA VAL A 39 11.58 -2.97 -3.15
C VAL A 39 11.09 -1.71 -2.45
N MET A 40 11.44 -1.54 -1.17
CA MET A 40 11.08 -0.34 -0.41
C MET A 40 11.73 0.92 -1.01
N ALA A 41 12.98 0.85 -1.44
CA ALA A 41 13.65 1.96 -2.13
C ALA A 41 12.98 2.30 -3.47
N ALA A 42 12.55 1.31 -4.24
CA ALA A 42 11.85 1.54 -5.50
C ALA A 42 10.47 2.19 -5.28
N ILE A 43 9.73 1.78 -4.24
CA ILE A 43 8.47 2.41 -3.83
C ILE A 43 8.73 3.86 -3.39
N GLN A 44 9.75 4.09 -2.56
CA GLN A 44 10.14 5.43 -2.12
C GLN A 44 10.47 6.33 -3.31
N GLN A 45 11.24 5.86 -4.30
CA GLN A 45 11.52 6.62 -5.52
C GLN A 45 10.24 7.00 -6.29
N GLY A 46 9.27 6.10 -6.35
CA GLY A 46 7.96 6.38 -6.93
C GLY A 46 7.20 7.49 -6.19
N ILE A 47 7.21 7.43 -4.86
CA ILE A 47 6.62 8.46 -3.98
C ILE A 47 7.34 9.80 -4.15
N ASP A 48 8.67 9.80 -4.16
CA ASP A 48 9.48 11.01 -4.33
C ASP A 48 9.19 11.68 -5.67
N ARG A 49 9.09 10.88 -6.75
CA ARG A 49 8.69 11.37 -8.06
C ARG A 49 7.29 11.99 -8.03
N ALA A 50 6.33 11.38 -7.35
CA ALA A 50 4.99 11.96 -7.19
C ALA A 50 5.02 13.28 -6.38
N ASN A 51 5.82 13.31 -5.31
CA ASN A 51 6.02 14.47 -4.44
C ASN A 51 6.64 15.67 -5.17
N THR A 52 7.37 15.47 -6.29
CA THR A 52 7.86 16.59 -7.13
C THR A 52 6.74 17.46 -7.71
N LYS A 53 5.52 16.90 -7.83
CA LYS A 53 4.34 17.61 -8.34
C LYS A 53 3.52 18.31 -7.24
N ALA A 54 3.90 18.15 -5.97
CA ALA A 54 3.19 18.76 -4.85
C ALA A 54 3.45 20.27 -4.81
N ILE A 55 2.39 21.07 -4.65
CA ILE A 55 2.48 22.55 -4.62
C ILE A 55 3.09 23.02 -3.30
N SER A 56 2.94 22.25 -2.22
CA SER A 56 3.46 22.59 -0.90
C SER A 56 3.90 21.35 -0.12
N ASN A 57 4.65 21.56 0.96
CA ASN A 57 5.07 20.48 1.85
C ASN A 57 3.89 19.73 2.47
N ALA A 58 2.76 20.42 2.70
CA ALA A 58 1.54 19.83 3.25
C ALA A 58 0.84 18.83 2.30
N GLN A 59 1.14 18.90 0.99
CA GLN A 59 0.59 17.98 -0.01
C GLN A 59 1.52 16.80 -0.31
N LYS A 60 2.73 16.77 0.26
CA LYS A 60 3.67 15.67 0.08
C LYS A 60 3.26 14.48 0.96
N VAL A 61 3.42 13.28 0.41
CA VAL A 61 3.37 12.05 1.19
C VAL A 61 4.66 11.97 2.02
N GLN A 62 4.53 12.09 3.34
CA GLN A 62 5.66 12.12 4.28
C GLN A 62 5.99 10.72 4.84
N LYS A 63 4.96 9.93 5.15
CA LYS A 63 5.06 8.58 5.70
C LYS A 63 4.05 7.69 4.98
N TYR A 64 4.39 6.42 4.77
CA TYR A 64 3.52 5.42 4.16
C TYR A 64 3.76 4.06 4.82
N ALA A 65 2.78 3.17 4.67
CA ALA A 65 2.89 1.77 5.02
C ALA A 65 2.26 0.93 3.90
N ILE A 66 2.79 -0.27 3.71
CA ILE A 66 2.19 -1.27 2.84
C ILE A 66 1.23 -2.09 3.70
N LEU A 67 -0.02 -2.21 3.26
CA LEU A 67 -1.02 -3.01 3.96
C LEU A 67 -0.93 -4.47 3.48
N PRO A 68 -1.20 -5.46 4.35
CA PRO A 68 -1.11 -6.88 3.99
C PRO A 68 -2.25 -7.34 3.08
N LYS A 69 -3.31 -6.54 2.92
CA LYS A 69 -4.50 -6.87 2.13
C LYS A 69 -5.05 -5.66 1.42
N ASP A 70 -5.58 -5.89 0.23
CA ASP A 70 -6.30 -4.89 -0.55
C ASP A 70 -7.63 -4.47 0.09
N PHE A 71 -8.11 -3.29 -0.32
CA PHE A 71 -9.46 -2.85 0.02
C PHE A 71 -10.50 -3.63 -0.78
N SER A 72 -11.56 -4.05 -0.09
CA SER A 72 -12.54 -4.96 -0.65
C SER A 72 -13.97 -4.49 -0.35
N ILE A 73 -14.93 -4.93 -1.17
CA ILE A 73 -16.35 -4.72 -0.87
C ILE A 73 -16.79 -5.62 0.29
N PRO A 74 -16.47 -6.94 0.32
CA PRO A 74 -16.91 -7.83 1.38
C PRO A 74 -16.35 -7.47 2.76
N SER A 75 -15.08 -7.04 2.85
CA SER A 75 -14.49 -6.62 4.13
C SER A 75 -14.84 -5.18 4.53
N GLY A 76 -15.57 -4.46 3.67
CA GLY A 76 -16.25 -3.22 3.99
C GLY A 76 -15.45 -1.94 3.75
N GLU A 77 -14.18 -2.01 3.31
CA GLU A 77 -13.37 -0.83 3.01
C GLU A 77 -13.91 -0.06 1.80
N LEU A 78 -14.48 -0.77 0.83
CA LEU A 78 -15.13 -0.21 -0.35
C LEU A 78 -16.65 -0.28 -0.23
N GLY A 79 -17.32 0.75 -0.74
CA GLY A 79 -18.75 0.70 -1.01
C GLY A 79 -19.09 -0.11 -2.27
N PRO A 80 -20.37 -0.37 -2.55
CA PRO A 80 -20.80 -1.06 -3.77
C PRO A 80 -20.37 -0.37 -5.07
N THR A 81 -20.09 0.94 -5.00
CA THR A 81 -19.59 1.75 -6.13
C THR A 81 -18.06 1.88 -6.14
N LEU A 82 -17.34 1.02 -5.41
CA LEU A 82 -15.87 1.02 -5.26
C LEU A 82 -15.29 2.30 -4.64
N LYS A 83 -16.14 3.12 -4.00
CA LYS A 83 -15.69 4.31 -3.25
C LYS A 83 -15.18 3.92 -1.87
N LEU A 84 -14.06 4.52 -1.44
CA LEU A 84 -13.50 4.29 -0.11
C LEU A 84 -14.42 4.78 1.01
N LYS A 85 -14.66 3.93 2.00
CA LYS A 85 -15.30 4.32 3.26
C LYS A 85 -14.25 4.81 4.25
N ARG A 86 -13.77 6.06 4.05
CA ARG A 86 -12.67 6.66 4.82
C ARG A 86 -12.76 6.48 6.34
N ARG A 87 -13.95 6.71 6.94
CA ARG A 87 -14.15 6.55 8.39
C ARG A 87 -13.92 5.12 8.87
N PHE A 88 -14.36 4.14 8.10
CA PHE A 88 -14.16 2.73 8.41
C PHE A 88 -12.69 2.34 8.29
N ILE A 89 -12.04 2.76 7.20
CA ILE A 89 -10.61 2.49 6.95
C ILE A 89 -9.74 3.12 8.05
N ALA A 90 -10.00 4.38 8.42
CA ALA A 90 -9.26 5.07 9.47
C ALA A 90 -9.39 4.36 10.83
N ALA A 91 -10.59 3.88 11.17
CA ALA A 91 -10.79 3.11 12.40
C ALA A 91 -10.11 1.72 12.34
N LYS A 92 -10.20 1.02 11.19
CA LYS A 92 -9.61 -0.31 11.01
C LYS A 92 -8.08 -0.31 11.08
N TYR A 93 -7.44 0.71 10.53
CA TYR A 93 -5.97 0.84 10.49
C TYR A 93 -5.46 1.92 11.44
N ASN A 94 -6.22 2.22 12.50
CA ASN A 94 -5.89 3.28 13.45
C ASN A 94 -4.49 3.09 14.03
N ASP A 95 -4.14 1.88 14.45
CA ASP A 95 -2.84 1.59 15.06
C ASP A 95 -1.67 1.89 14.11
N ILE A 96 -1.83 1.58 12.81
CA ILE A 96 -0.83 1.90 11.78
C ILE A 96 -0.73 3.41 11.60
N ILE A 97 -1.86 4.11 11.54
CA ILE A 97 -1.88 5.57 11.38
C ILE A 97 -1.24 6.24 12.60
N GLU A 98 -1.59 5.84 13.81
CA GLU A 98 -1.03 6.34 15.06
C GLU A 98 0.48 6.07 15.16
N SER A 99 0.95 4.92 14.68
CA SER A 99 2.39 4.61 14.64
C SER A 99 3.22 5.65 13.86
N PHE A 100 2.61 6.33 12.88
CA PHE A 100 3.27 7.42 12.16
C PHE A 100 3.46 8.69 13.00
N TYR A 101 2.70 8.87 14.07
CA TYR A 101 2.74 10.07 14.92
C TYR A 101 3.36 9.83 16.29
N GLN A 102 3.48 8.57 16.72
CA GLN A 102 4.06 8.21 18.03
C GLN A 102 5.56 8.48 18.15
N SER A 103 6.28 8.68 17.05
CA SER A 103 7.71 9.03 17.07
C SER A 103 7.90 10.53 16.98
N THR A 104 8.02 11.19 18.14
CA THR A 104 8.67 12.49 18.33
C THR A 104 9.72 12.35 19.42
#